data_AF-A0A9W5YQH2-F1
#
_entry.id   AF-A0A9W5YQH2-F1
#
_cell.length_a   1.000
_cell.length_b   1.000
_cell.length_c   1.000
_cell.angle_alpha   90.00
_cell.angle_beta   90.00
_cell.angle_gamma   90.00
#
_symmetry.space_group_name_H-M   'P 1'
#
loop_
_entity.id
_entity.type
_entity.pdbx_description
1 polymer ?
#
loop_
_entity_poly.entity_id
_entity_poly.type
_entity_poly.pdbx_seq_one_letter_code
_entity_poly.pdbx_strand_id
1 'polypeptide(L)'
;MRKRRPILIRLLKQMLTSSPRREALPFGFVADVLFQIIINGEVNTILTLCRLNRATYETIKVLEPHICGWFMRFHGIHEFNPILTLNPWTGEQSTLTVHSLVRFVQRHNIAKDLSRHMVPSVWGPFCDDGNPEMNFEAELRLANRLERGLHVLFHMADIARDTERLKPSRKPLAPVVSGRLFVLGKMLDEYDELPQHRKQLMSFEEYTNHVYTVLKWGYGEADIGRRRLEFRGWLDEQTEIDFHASLRMLRELMERMLLRHGPKDWHRDAKNEYSVISWFLLKQPPRSLAKLFLSSQNDCCELDVKATDCGVRKCHFSDPLDNYWKAWKNVPDLGCQDCDCKRRVRSWSVKPALIDARGREFNRAAERYLREMWSQRHVGLHRAFTMGVFTTIIG
;
A
#
# COMPACT_ATOMS: atom_id res chain seq x y z
N MET A 1 27.68 -4.83 -42.00
CA MET A 1 28.09 -4.94 -40.57
C MET A 1 28.83 -3.69 -40.13
N ARG A 2 28.15 -2.78 -39.42
CA ARG A 2 28.71 -1.50 -38.94
C ARG A 2 29.38 -1.69 -37.58
N LYS A 3 30.72 -1.65 -37.54
CA LYS A 3 31.51 -1.52 -36.30
C LYS A 3 31.35 -0.09 -35.76
N ARG A 4 30.51 0.09 -34.74
CA ARG A 4 30.47 1.34 -33.95
C ARG A 4 31.74 1.42 -33.09
N ARG A 5 32.62 2.37 -33.42
CA ARG A 5 33.78 2.76 -32.61
C ARG A 5 33.36 3.76 -31.50
N PRO A 6 34.20 3.93 -30.46
CA PRO A 6 33.78 4.26 -29.09
C PRO A 6 33.71 5.76 -28.84
N ILE A 7 32.51 6.25 -28.55
CA ILE A 7 32.25 7.64 -28.16
C ILE A 7 32.88 7.95 -26.78
N LEU A 8 32.91 6.96 -25.89
CA LEU A 8 33.46 7.09 -24.53
C LEU A 8 34.96 7.43 -24.51
N ILE A 9 35.75 6.81 -25.39
CA ILE A 9 37.21 7.02 -25.45
C ILE A 9 37.53 8.40 -26.03
N ARG A 10 36.68 8.92 -26.92
CA ARG A 10 36.85 10.26 -27.51
C ARG A 10 36.52 11.36 -26.50
N LEU A 11 35.50 11.16 -25.67
CA LEU A 11 35.16 12.04 -24.54
C LEU A 11 36.26 12.03 -23.47
N LEU A 12 36.77 10.85 -23.11
CA LEU A 12 37.90 10.72 -22.17
C LEU A 12 39.17 11.42 -22.68
N LYS A 13 39.47 11.33 -23.98
CA LYS A 13 40.64 12.02 -24.57
C LYS A 13 40.48 13.55 -24.61
N GLN A 14 39.28 14.07 -24.82
CA GLN A 14 39.04 15.52 -24.78
C GLN A 14 39.11 16.10 -23.36
N MET A 15 38.83 15.29 -22.33
CA MET A 15 38.97 15.71 -20.93
C MET A 15 40.42 15.73 -20.43
N LEU A 16 41.33 15.02 -21.10
CA LEU A 16 42.72 14.84 -20.68
C LEU A 16 43.71 15.81 -21.36
N THR A 17 43.28 16.61 -22.35
CA THR A 17 44.11 17.66 -22.96
C THR A 17 44.02 18.95 -22.16
N SER A 18 45.13 19.32 -21.52
CA SER A 18 45.28 20.38 -20.53
C SER A 18 45.35 21.80 -21.11
N SER A 19 44.92 22.77 -20.29
CA SER A 19 45.33 24.18 -20.33
C SER A 19 45.27 24.76 -18.90
N PRO A 20 46.16 25.69 -18.50
CA PRO A 20 46.74 25.72 -17.16
C PRO A 20 46.04 26.67 -16.16
N ARG A 21 46.36 26.46 -14.87
CA ARG A 21 45.99 27.24 -13.69
C ARG A 21 44.49 27.41 -13.43
N ARG A 22 43.91 26.41 -12.77
CA ARG A 22 42.77 26.62 -11.87
C ARG A 22 43.22 26.25 -10.47
N GLU A 23 43.09 27.19 -9.54
CA GLU A 23 43.04 26.91 -8.11
C GLU A 23 42.12 25.71 -7.91
N ALA A 24 42.64 24.66 -7.26
CA ALA A 24 41.90 23.43 -7.07
C ALA A 24 40.64 23.72 -6.25
N LEU A 25 39.48 23.72 -6.90
CA LEU A 25 38.21 23.58 -6.20
C LEU A 25 38.19 22.17 -5.59
N PRO A 26 38.09 22.01 -4.26
CA PRO A 26 38.39 20.74 -3.62
C PRO A 26 37.36 19.63 -3.90
N PHE A 27 36.24 19.93 -4.54
CA PHE A 27 35.22 18.94 -4.94
C PHE A 27 34.37 19.53 -6.07
N GLY A 28 34.21 18.80 -7.18
CA GLY A 28 33.35 19.25 -8.29
C GLY A 28 33.65 18.65 -9.67
N PHE A 29 34.65 17.78 -9.81
CA PHE A 29 34.83 17.00 -11.04
C PHE A 29 33.89 15.80 -11.07
N VAL A 30 33.37 15.49 -12.25
CA VAL A 30 32.46 14.36 -12.51
C VAL A 30 32.99 13.05 -11.93
N ALA A 31 34.31 12.81 -12.03
CA ALA A 31 34.94 11.59 -11.52
C ALA A 31 34.87 11.50 -9.98
N ASP A 32 35.16 12.57 -9.26
CA ASP A 32 35.16 12.58 -7.79
C ASP A 32 33.76 12.34 -7.23
N VAL A 33 32.75 12.98 -7.85
CA VAL A 33 31.34 12.85 -7.46
C VAL A 33 30.85 11.42 -7.72
N LEU A 34 31.11 10.86 -8.90
CA LEU A 34 30.72 9.48 -9.21
C LEU A 34 31.46 8.47 -8.35
N PHE A 35 32.74 8.68 -8.06
CA PHE A 35 33.54 7.81 -7.21
C PHE A 35 32.98 7.76 -5.78
N GLN A 36 32.60 8.92 -5.22
CA GLN A 36 31.94 8.96 -3.91
C GLN A 36 30.58 8.28 -3.90
N ILE A 37 29.80 8.41 -4.98
CA ILE A 37 28.51 7.72 -5.10
C ILE A 37 28.71 6.20 -5.16
N ILE A 38 29.70 5.73 -5.92
CA ILE A 38 29.98 4.30 -6.10
C ILE A 38 30.55 3.67 -4.82
N ILE A 39 31.50 4.33 -4.15
CA ILE A 39 32.13 3.78 -2.93
C ILE A 39 31.12 3.67 -1.80
N ASN A 40 30.32 4.71 -1.56
CA ASN A 40 29.42 4.72 -0.42
C ASN A 40 28.15 3.90 -0.68
N GLY A 41 27.76 3.69 -1.94
CA GLY A 41 26.68 2.78 -2.32
C GLY A 41 25.28 3.14 -1.79
N GLU A 42 25.12 4.27 -1.10
CA GLU A 42 23.87 4.70 -0.47
C GLU A 42 23.24 5.90 -1.17
N VAL A 43 21.93 5.86 -1.40
CA VAL A 43 21.19 6.96 -2.04
C VAL A 43 21.22 8.24 -1.19
N ASN A 44 21.27 8.11 0.14
CA ASN A 44 21.38 9.25 1.05
C ASN A 44 22.69 10.02 0.87
N THR A 45 23.78 9.34 0.49
CA THR A 45 25.05 9.99 0.16
C THR A 45 24.87 10.95 -1.02
N ILE A 46 24.10 10.57 -2.03
CA ILE A 46 23.82 11.44 -3.19
C ILE A 46 23.10 12.72 -2.75
N LEU A 47 22.12 12.61 -1.85
CA LEU A 47 21.38 13.76 -1.31
C LEU A 47 22.29 14.70 -0.50
N THR A 48 23.24 14.14 0.24
CA THR A 48 24.25 14.92 0.97
C THR A 48 25.22 15.62 0.00
N LEU A 49 25.68 14.91 -1.05
CA LEU A 49 26.54 15.47 -2.08
C LEU A 49 25.87 16.64 -2.84
N CYS A 50 24.57 16.54 -3.12
CA CYS A 50 23.77 17.62 -3.72
C CYS A 50 23.78 18.93 -2.90
N ARG A 51 24.12 18.89 -1.61
CA ARG A 51 24.16 20.06 -0.72
C ARG A 51 25.56 20.68 -0.58
N LEU A 52 26.61 20.05 -1.11
CA LEU A 52 27.99 20.47 -0.88
C LEU A 52 28.33 21.79 -1.58
N ASN A 53 28.10 21.87 -2.90
CA ASN A 53 28.30 23.08 -3.68
C ASN A 53 27.51 23.01 -5.00
N ARG A 54 27.37 24.14 -5.68
CA ARG A 54 26.61 24.26 -6.94
C ARG A 54 27.18 23.38 -8.05
N ALA A 55 28.50 23.27 -8.19
CA ALA A 55 29.12 22.47 -9.24
C ALA A 55 28.80 20.98 -9.09
N THR A 56 28.84 20.46 -7.85
CA THR A 56 28.44 19.09 -7.51
C THR A 56 26.95 18.87 -7.77
N TYR A 57 26.09 19.81 -7.39
CA TYR A 57 24.65 19.71 -7.67
C TYR A 57 24.35 19.62 -9.17
N GLU A 58 24.89 20.53 -9.98
CA GLU A 58 24.69 20.55 -11.44
C GLU A 58 25.22 19.26 -12.09
N THR A 59 26.38 18.78 -11.61
CA THR A 59 26.96 17.52 -12.08
C THR A 59 26.05 16.33 -11.79
N ILE A 60 25.53 16.22 -10.56
CA ILE A 60 24.57 15.17 -10.20
C ILE A 60 23.29 15.31 -11.02
N LYS A 61 22.81 16.54 -11.24
CA LYS A 61 21.56 16.79 -11.97
C LYS A 61 21.66 16.35 -13.44
N VAL A 62 22.78 16.63 -14.10
CA VAL A 62 23.04 16.18 -15.48
C VAL A 62 23.14 14.66 -15.56
N LEU A 63 23.71 14.01 -14.54
CA LEU A 63 23.93 12.56 -14.51
C LEU A 63 22.79 11.78 -13.85
N GLU A 64 21.74 12.46 -13.39
CA GLU A 64 20.65 11.90 -12.60
C GLU A 64 20.02 10.62 -13.23
N PRO A 65 19.69 10.57 -14.53
CA PRO A 65 19.15 9.35 -15.15
C PRO A 65 20.12 8.16 -15.07
N HIS A 66 21.42 8.41 -15.21
CA HIS A 66 22.45 7.38 -15.15
C HIS A 66 22.68 6.89 -13.73
N ILE A 67 22.70 7.81 -12.76
CA ILE A 67 22.84 7.52 -11.33
C ILE A 67 21.65 6.67 -10.87
N CYS A 68 20.42 7.10 -11.18
CA CYS A 68 19.22 6.35 -10.86
C CYS A 68 19.22 4.97 -11.52
N GLY A 69 19.52 4.87 -12.82
CA GLY A 69 19.58 3.58 -13.51
C GLY A 69 20.70 2.65 -13.03
N TRP A 70 21.81 3.19 -12.51
CA TRP A 70 22.87 2.39 -11.87
C TRP A 70 22.41 1.85 -10.53
N PHE A 71 21.86 2.69 -9.65
CA PHE A 71 21.33 2.28 -8.34
C PHE A 71 20.27 1.20 -8.45
N MET A 72 19.36 1.34 -9.41
CA MET A 72 18.32 0.34 -9.67
C MET A 72 18.91 -1.04 -9.98
N ARG A 73 19.92 -1.08 -10.86
CA ARG A 73 20.62 -2.33 -11.20
C ARG A 73 21.42 -2.88 -10.03
N PHE A 74 22.04 -2.03 -9.23
CA PHE A 74 22.74 -2.43 -8.01
C PHE A 74 21.80 -3.13 -7.01
N HIS A 75 20.55 -2.69 -6.90
CA HIS A 75 19.53 -3.34 -6.07
C HIS A 75 18.82 -4.54 -6.74
N GLY A 76 19.32 -5.02 -7.89
CA GLY A 76 18.76 -6.18 -8.61
C GLY A 76 17.41 -5.90 -9.27
N ILE A 77 17.06 -4.63 -9.49
CA ILE A 77 15.81 -4.24 -10.14
C ILE A 77 16.08 -4.07 -11.64
N HIS A 78 15.91 -5.18 -12.38
CA HIS A 78 16.22 -5.25 -13.81
C HIS A 78 15.07 -4.73 -14.69
N GLU A 79 13.83 -4.90 -14.25
CA GLU A 79 12.63 -4.41 -14.94
C GLU A 79 11.89 -3.43 -14.04
N PHE A 80 11.67 -2.24 -14.58
CA PHE A 80 11.01 -1.17 -13.86
C PHE A 80 9.49 -1.41 -13.86
N ASN A 81 8.89 -1.61 -12.69
CA ASN A 81 7.44 -1.68 -12.60
C ASN A 81 6.84 -0.26 -12.79
N PRO A 82 6.13 0.02 -13.90
CA PRO A 82 5.61 1.35 -14.22
C PRO A 82 4.70 1.93 -13.14
N ILE A 83 4.07 1.09 -12.32
CA ILE A 83 3.22 1.54 -11.23
C ILE A 83 3.96 2.40 -10.21
N LEU A 84 5.27 2.19 -10.03
CA LEU A 84 6.04 2.86 -8.97
C LEU A 84 6.31 4.33 -9.26
N THR A 85 6.45 4.70 -10.54
CA THR A 85 6.56 6.10 -10.98
C THR A 85 5.26 6.67 -11.52
N LEU A 86 4.19 5.88 -11.57
CA LEU A 86 2.88 6.37 -11.96
C LEU A 86 2.45 7.50 -11.03
N ASN A 87 2.15 8.66 -11.61
CA ASN A 87 1.57 9.77 -10.89
C ASN A 87 0.08 9.47 -10.66
N PRO A 88 -0.38 9.33 -9.40
CA PRO A 88 -1.77 8.96 -9.14
C PRO A 88 -2.78 10.02 -9.56
N TRP A 89 -2.35 11.26 -9.79
CA TRP A 89 -3.20 12.39 -10.17
C TRP A 89 -3.33 12.57 -11.68
N THR A 90 -2.27 12.29 -12.43
CA THR A 90 -2.22 12.54 -13.88
C THR A 90 -2.21 11.27 -14.72
N GLY A 91 -1.90 10.11 -14.13
CA GLY A 91 -1.68 8.87 -14.86
C GLY A 91 -0.36 8.86 -15.65
N GLU A 92 0.43 9.93 -15.60
CA GLU A 92 1.70 10.03 -16.31
C GLU A 92 2.83 9.36 -15.54
N GLN A 93 3.84 8.91 -16.29
CA GLN A 93 5.07 8.38 -15.71
C GLN A 93 5.96 9.52 -15.22
N SER A 94 6.22 9.54 -13.92
CA SER A 94 7.15 10.51 -13.32
C SER A 94 8.60 10.09 -13.61
N THR A 95 9.43 11.03 -14.04
CA THR A 95 10.86 10.77 -14.18
C THR A 95 11.47 10.46 -12.81
N LEU A 96 12.20 9.36 -12.71
CA LEU A 96 12.93 9.00 -11.50
C LEU A 96 14.06 10.02 -11.27
N THR A 97 13.95 10.75 -10.17
CA THR A 97 14.98 11.67 -9.66
C THR A 97 15.71 11.06 -8.47
N VAL A 98 16.87 11.61 -8.12
CA VAL A 98 17.62 11.23 -6.90
C VAL A 98 16.74 11.36 -5.65
N HIS A 99 15.89 12.39 -5.58
CA HIS A 99 14.97 12.62 -4.47
C HIS A 99 13.87 11.54 -4.39
N SER A 100 13.29 11.16 -5.54
CA SER A 100 12.29 10.10 -5.58
C SER A 100 12.89 8.70 -5.42
N LEU A 101 14.18 8.51 -5.74
CA LEU A 101 14.87 7.22 -5.68
C LEU A 101 14.88 6.64 -4.27
N VAL A 102 15.12 7.44 -3.23
CA VAL A 102 15.07 6.95 -1.83
C VAL A 102 13.69 6.38 -1.51
N ARG A 103 12.63 7.14 -1.80
CA ARG A 103 11.25 6.71 -1.56
C ARG A 103 10.91 5.48 -2.38
N PHE A 104 11.38 5.43 -3.63
CA PHE A 104 11.20 4.31 -4.53
C PHE A 104 11.82 3.04 -3.97
N VAL A 105 13.11 3.04 -3.64
CA VAL A 105 13.85 1.87 -3.15
C VAL A 105 13.22 1.37 -1.86
N GLN A 106 12.87 2.29 -0.96
CA GLN A 106 12.18 1.92 0.27
C GLN A 106 10.83 1.23 0.01
N ARG A 107 10.01 1.76 -0.91
CA ARG A 107 8.71 1.14 -1.26
C ARG A 107 8.88 -0.20 -1.93
N HIS A 108 9.85 -0.33 -2.85
CA HIS A 108 10.16 -1.60 -3.49
C HIS A 108 10.56 -2.66 -2.47
N ASN A 109 11.54 -2.37 -1.62
CA ASN A 109 12.01 -3.31 -0.60
C ASN A 109 10.87 -3.72 0.36
N ILE A 110 10.09 -2.75 0.86
CA ILE A 110 8.96 -3.07 1.74
C ILE A 110 7.92 -3.94 1.03
N ALA A 111 7.57 -3.65 -0.23
CA ALA A 111 6.59 -4.45 -0.97
C ALA A 111 7.10 -5.87 -1.22
N LYS A 112 8.38 -6.01 -1.57
CA LYS A 112 9.05 -7.29 -1.81
C LYS A 112 9.13 -8.14 -0.54
N ASP A 113 9.49 -7.54 0.58
CA ASP A 113 9.56 -8.23 1.87
C ASP A 113 8.16 -8.64 2.34
N LEU A 114 7.18 -7.74 2.22
CA LEU A 114 5.78 -8.03 2.52
C LEU A 114 5.23 -9.15 1.64
N SER A 115 5.41 -9.09 0.32
CA SER A 115 4.85 -10.09 -0.59
C SER A 115 5.41 -11.49 -0.34
N ARG A 116 6.72 -11.58 -0.07
CA ARG A 116 7.41 -12.83 0.29
C ARG A 116 7.01 -13.34 1.67
N HIS A 117 6.70 -12.45 2.61
CA HIS A 117 6.19 -12.86 3.92
C HIS A 117 4.73 -13.28 3.86
N MET A 118 3.92 -12.61 3.04
CA MET A 118 2.47 -12.83 2.94
C MET A 118 2.11 -14.25 2.52
N VAL A 119 2.80 -14.80 1.52
CA VAL A 119 2.47 -16.14 1.01
C VAL A 119 2.61 -17.22 2.10
N PRO A 120 3.79 -17.45 2.70
CA PRO A 120 3.93 -18.48 3.74
C PRO A 120 3.11 -18.18 5.00
N SER A 121 2.90 -16.91 5.33
CA SER A 121 2.09 -16.55 6.50
C SER A 121 0.59 -16.85 6.30
N VAL A 122 0.04 -16.71 5.09
CA VAL A 122 -1.37 -17.04 4.81
C VAL A 122 -1.52 -18.52 4.47
N TRP A 123 -0.60 -19.09 3.68
CA TRP A 123 -0.70 -20.42 3.07
C TRP A 123 0.12 -21.51 3.77
N GLY A 124 0.78 -21.17 4.88
CA GLY A 124 1.69 -22.07 5.58
C GLY A 124 3.10 -22.02 5.00
N PRO A 125 4.13 -22.30 5.82
CA PRO A 125 5.51 -22.28 5.36
C PRO A 125 5.75 -23.28 4.22
N PHE A 126 6.78 -23.04 3.43
CA PHE A 126 7.27 -24.05 2.50
C PHE A 126 7.98 -25.15 3.30
N CYS A 127 7.56 -26.41 3.15
CA CYS A 127 8.23 -27.56 3.76
C CYS A 127 8.89 -28.39 2.67
N ASP A 128 10.22 -28.46 2.70
CA ASP A 128 11.03 -29.27 1.79
C ASP A 128 11.43 -30.59 2.48
N ASP A 129 10.47 -31.26 3.11
CA ASP A 129 10.70 -32.49 3.87
C ASP A 129 10.93 -33.70 2.93
N GLY A 130 11.50 -33.48 1.74
CA GLY A 130 11.71 -34.48 0.70
C GLY A 130 10.45 -34.86 -0.09
N ASN A 131 9.33 -34.16 0.14
CA ASN A 131 8.08 -34.40 -0.58
C ASN A 131 8.05 -33.54 -1.86
N PRO A 132 8.11 -34.10 -3.08
CA PRO A 132 8.18 -33.37 -4.36
C PRO A 132 6.87 -32.65 -4.76
N GLU A 133 6.02 -32.37 -3.76
CA GLU A 133 4.63 -31.97 -3.91
C GLU A 133 4.44 -30.46 -3.82
N MET A 134 5.49 -29.68 -3.52
CA MET A 134 5.42 -28.22 -3.42
C MET A 134 6.26 -27.50 -4.48
N ASN A 135 5.64 -26.55 -5.21
CA ASN A 135 6.28 -25.80 -6.30
C ASN A 135 6.64 -24.38 -5.86
N PHE A 136 7.93 -24.17 -5.57
CA PHE A 136 8.45 -22.86 -5.17
C PHE A 136 8.32 -21.78 -6.27
N GLU A 137 8.38 -22.15 -7.55
CA GLU A 137 8.22 -21.20 -8.66
C GLU A 137 6.79 -20.64 -8.71
N ALA A 138 5.79 -21.40 -8.28
CA ALA A 138 4.43 -20.89 -8.12
C ALA A 138 4.35 -19.85 -6.98
N GLU A 139 4.99 -20.12 -5.84
CA GLU A 139 5.07 -19.17 -4.73
C GLU A 139 5.78 -17.87 -5.13
N LEU A 140 6.91 -17.96 -5.84
CA LEU A 140 7.65 -16.80 -6.32
C LEU A 140 6.86 -15.98 -7.33
N ARG A 141 6.18 -16.62 -8.29
CA ARG A 141 5.28 -15.93 -9.25
C ARG A 141 4.16 -15.19 -8.53
N LEU A 142 3.56 -15.81 -7.52
CA LEU A 142 2.55 -15.14 -6.70
C LEU A 142 3.15 -13.95 -5.95
N ALA A 143 4.28 -14.12 -5.26
CA ALA A 143 4.92 -13.05 -4.51
C ALA A 143 5.25 -11.84 -5.41
N ASN A 144 5.71 -12.07 -6.64
CA ASN A 144 5.97 -11.01 -7.60
C ASN A 144 4.67 -10.26 -7.99
N ARG A 145 3.55 -10.96 -8.20
CA ARG A 145 2.25 -10.29 -8.46
C ARG A 145 1.76 -9.52 -7.24
N LEU A 146 1.91 -10.10 -6.05
CA LEU A 146 1.50 -9.45 -4.80
C LEU A 146 2.32 -8.17 -4.56
N GLU A 147 3.61 -8.17 -4.89
CA GLU A 147 4.47 -6.98 -4.84
C GLU A 147 3.91 -5.85 -5.70
N ARG A 148 3.49 -6.14 -6.94
CA ARG A 148 2.88 -5.14 -7.83
C ARG A 148 1.59 -4.58 -7.25
N GLY A 149 0.72 -5.44 -6.72
CA GLY A 149 -0.52 -5.01 -6.08
C GLY A 149 -0.30 -4.18 -4.81
N LEU A 150 0.79 -4.43 -4.05
CA LEU A 150 1.18 -3.62 -2.90
C LEU A 150 1.58 -2.20 -3.32
N HIS A 151 2.19 -2.01 -4.49
CA HIS A 151 2.48 -0.66 -4.98
C HIS A 151 1.22 0.14 -5.28
N VAL A 152 0.19 -0.50 -5.85
CA VAL A 152 -1.14 0.11 -6.02
C VAL A 152 -1.71 0.52 -4.65
N LEU A 153 -1.66 -0.39 -3.67
CA LEU A 153 -2.11 -0.11 -2.30
C LEU A 153 -1.39 1.11 -1.69
N PHE A 154 -0.08 1.23 -1.90
CA PHE A 154 0.68 2.35 -1.38
C PHE A 154 0.26 3.69 -2.01
N HIS A 155 -0.13 3.70 -3.29
CA HIS A 155 -0.74 4.87 -3.93
C HIS A 155 -2.13 5.18 -3.37
N MET A 156 -2.96 4.16 -3.12
CA MET A 156 -4.26 4.33 -2.46
C MET A 156 -4.16 4.99 -1.07
N ALA A 157 -3.08 4.66 -0.33
CA ALA A 157 -2.77 5.26 0.95
C ALA A 157 -2.24 6.69 0.83
N ASP A 158 -1.39 6.96 -0.17
CA ASP A 158 -0.90 8.31 -0.46
C ASP A 158 -2.05 9.25 -0.85
N ILE A 159 -2.98 8.80 -1.70
CA ILE A 159 -4.19 9.55 -2.08
C ILE A 159 -5.00 9.92 -0.83
N ALA A 160 -5.22 8.97 0.09
CA ALA A 160 -5.96 9.24 1.31
C ALA A 160 -5.26 10.30 2.18
N ARG A 161 -3.96 10.12 2.43
CA ARG A 161 -3.17 11.04 3.25
C ARG A 161 -3.11 12.44 2.63
N ASP A 162 -2.88 12.54 1.33
CA ASP A 162 -2.69 13.81 0.65
C ASP A 162 -4.04 14.56 0.57
N THR A 163 -5.15 13.85 0.37
CA THR A 163 -6.51 14.43 0.44
C THR A 163 -6.84 14.94 1.84
N GLU A 164 -6.45 14.22 2.90
CA GLU A 164 -6.63 14.67 4.29
C GLU A 164 -5.78 15.89 4.64
N ARG A 165 -4.57 16.01 4.06
CA ARG A 165 -3.68 17.17 4.21
C ARG A 165 -4.16 18.39 3.45
N LEU A 166 -4.81 18.20 2.31
CA LEU A 166 -5.41 19.26 1.49
C LEU A 166 -6.68 19.87 2.10
N LYS A 167 -7.02 19.53 3.36
CA LYS A 167 -8.16 20.15 4.06
C LYS A 167 -8.08 21.67 3.92
N PRO A 168 -9.17 22.32 3.46
CA PRO A 168 -9.13 23.70 3.07
C PRO A 168 -8.74 24.59 4.25
N SER A 169 -7.84 25.54 3.97
CA SER A 169 -7.75 26.79 4.73
C SER A 169 -9.17 27.25 5.10
N ARG A 170 -9.38 27.64 6.36
CA ARG A 170 -10.65 28.11 6.92
C ARG A 170 -11.20 29.33 6.17
N LYS A 171 -11.73 29.15 4.96
CA LYS A 171 -12.63 30.07 4.24
C LYS A 171 -13.45 29.20 3.28
N PRO A 172 -14.80 29.15 3.42
CA PRO A 172 -15.63 28.55 2.39
C PRO A 172 -15.53 29.47 1.17
N LEU A 173 -14.69 29.10 0.20
CA LEU A 173 -14.80 29.66 -1.14
C LEU A 173 -16.21 29.32 -1.64
N ALA A 174 -16.89 30.35 -2.16
CA ALA A 174 -18.25 30.30 -2.68
C ALA A 174 -18.48 29.07 -3.56
N PRO A 175 -19.72 28.56 -3.57
CA PRO A 175 -19.86 27.13 -3.60
C PRO A 175 -19.87 26.58 -5.02
N VAL A 176 -19.04 25.57 -5.26
CA VAL A 176 -19.34 24.48 -6.21
C VAL A 176 -20.51 23.66 -5.62
N VAL A 177 -21.66 24.30 -5.43
CA VAL A 177 -22.78 23.81 -4.60
C VAL A 177 -23.51 22.69 -5.33
N SER A 178 -23.64 22.73 -6.65
CA SER A 178 -24.46 21.76 -7.38
C SER A 178 -23.88 20.34 -7.38
N GLY A 179 -22.58 20.19 -7.68
CA GLY A 179 -21.93 18.87 -7.67
C GLY A 179 -21.75 18.30 -6.26
N ARG A 180 -21.51 19.17 -5.27
CA ARG A 180 -21.41 18.79 -3.86
C ARG A 180 -22.79 18.43 -3.27
N LEU A 181 -23.85 19.16 -3.61
CA LEU A 181 -25.22 18.81 -3.22
C LEU A 181 -25.66 17.50 -3.87
N PHE A 182 -25.31 17.24 -5.13
CA PHE A 182 -25.67 15.98 -5.79
C PHE A 182 -25.00 14.77 -5.13
N VAL A 183 -23.70 14.88 -4.80
CA VAL A 183 -23.00 13.84 -4.04
C VAL A 183 -23.59 13.70 -2.64
N LEU A 184 -23.86 14.80 -1.93
CA LEU A 184 -24.50 14.76 -0.62
C LEU A 184 -25.92 14.17 -0.68
N GLY A 185 -26.69 14.47 -1.72
CA GLY A 185 -28.03 13.95 -1.97
C GLY A 185 -28.02 12.45 -2.27
N LYS A 186 -27.16 11.98 -3.17
CA LYS A 186 -26.98 10.54 -3.41
C LYS A 186 -26.48 9.79 -2.17
N MET A 187 -25.63 10.43 -1.38
CA MET A 187 -25.12 9.88 -0.12
C MET A 187 -26.16 9.91 1.00
N LEU A 188 -27.11 10.85 0.96
CA LEU A 188 -28.33 10.88 1.78
C LEU A 188 -29.29 9.76 1.39
N ASP A 189 -29.45 9.48 0.09
CA ASP A 189 -30.25 8.34 -0.40
C ASP A 189 -29.67 7.00 0.08
N GLU A 190 -28.33 6.84 0.07
CA GLU A 190 -27.64 5.68 0.68
C GLU A 190 -27.73 5.66 2.22
N TYR A 191 -28.08 6.79 2.84
CA TYR A 191 -28.19 6.98 4.28
C TYR A 191 -29.62 6.74 4.80
N ASP A 192 -30.63 6.72 3.92
CA ASP A 192 -32.03 6.73 4.32
C ASP A 192 -32.54 5.42 4.98
N GLU A 193 -31.67 4.40 5.06
CA GLU A 193 -31.88 3.16 5.81
C GLU A 193 -31.57 3.27 7.31
N LEU A 194 -31.87 4.40 7.95
CA LEU A 194 -31.95 4.42 9.41
C LEU A 194 -33.11 3.52 9.84
N PRO A 195 -32.91 2.55 10.77
CA PRO A 195 -33.98 1.70 11.25
C PRO A 195 -35.18 2.53 11.71
N GLN A 196 -36.38 2.22 11.21
CA GLN A 196 -37.60 3.02 11.42
C GLN A 196 -37.89 3.30 12.90
N HIS A 197 -37.53 2.38 13.81
CA HIS A 197 -37.70 2.53 15.25
C HIS A 197 -36.89 3.69 15.86
N ARG A 198 -35.75 4.10 15.27
CA ARG A 198 -34.97 5.26 15.73
C ARG A 198 -35.44 6.59 15.12
N LYS A 199 -35.99 6.58 13.90
CA LYS A 199 -36.61 7.78 13.30
C LYS A 199 -37.75 8.31 14.19
N GLN A 200 -38.40 7.44 14.97
CA GLN A 200 -39.48 7.79 15.90
C GLN A 200 -39.01 8.29 17.29
N LEU A 201 -37.75 8.09 17.65
CA LEU A 201 -37.22 8.36 19.01
C LEU A 201 -36.38 9.64 19.11
N MET A 202 -36.07 10.29 18.00
CA MET A 202 -35.24 11.51 17.97
C MET A 202 -36.07 12.72 17.59
N SER A 203 -35.81 13.86 18.23
CA SER A 203 -36.35 15.13 17.77
C SER A 203 -35.80 15.49 16.38
N PHE A 204 -36.52 16.34 15.65
CA PHE A 204 -36.09 16.81 14.33
C PHE A 204 -34.72 17.51 14.38
N GLU A 205 -34.43 18.25 15.45
CA GLU A 205 -33.16 18.93 15.65
C GLU A 205 -32.00 17.95 15.86
N GLU A 206 -32.18 16.93 16.71
CA GLU A 206 -31.20 15.86 16.93
C GLU A 206 -30.93 15.06 15.65
N TYR A 207 -31.99 14.73 14.90
CA TYR A 207 -31.86 14.06 13.61
C TYR A 207 -31.06 14.91 12.61
N THR A 208 -31.35 16.21 12.51
CA THR A 208 -30.66 17.12 11.59
C THR A 208 -29.19 17.29 11.97
N ASN A 209 -28.89 17.45 13.26
CA ASN A 209 -27.52 17.54 13.77
C ASN A 209 -26.73 16.25 13.54
N HIS A 210 -27.38 15.09 13.70
CA HIS A 210 -26.81 13.80 13.41
C HIS A 210 -26.45 13.64 11.92
N VAL A 211 -27.41 13.92 11.02
CA VAL A 211 -27.22 13.89 9.57
C VAL A 211 -26.08 14.83 9.15
N TYR A 212 -26.08 16.07 9.63
CA TYR A 212 -25.03 17.04 9.30
C TYR A 212 -23.64 16.56 9.74
N THR A 213 -23.55 15.96 10.93
CA THR A 213 -22.29 15.40 11.44
C THR A 213 -21.80 14.23 10.61
N VAL A 214 -22.70 13.32 10.21
CA VAL A 214 -22.37 12.19 9.33
C VAL A 214 -21.90 12.69 7.97
N LEU A 215 -22.60 13.66 7.36
CA LEU A 215 -22.22 14.21 6.06
C LEU A 215 -20.87 14.94 6.11
N LYS A 216 -20.60 15.67 7.20
CA LYS A 216 -19.30 16.32 7.43
C LYS A 216 -18.15 15.31 7.47
N TRP A 217 -18.36 14.14 8.07
CA TRP A 217 -17.38 13.06 8.08
C TRP A 217 -17.26 12.39 6.72
N GLY A 218 -18.41 12.10 6.10
CA GLY A 218 -18.52 11.43 4.83
C GLY A 218 -17.89 12.19 3.66
N TYR A 219 -17.93 13.52 3.68
CA TYR A 219 -17.33 14.33 2.62
C TYR A 219 -15.85 14.01 2.36
N GLY A 220 -15.07 13.83 3.43
CA GLY A 220 -13.65 13.47 3.30
C GLY A 220 -13.46 12.08 2.70
N GLU A 221 -14.22 11.09 3.16
CA GLU A 221 -14.16 9.73 2.63
C GLU A 221 -14.64 9.66 1.16
N ALA A 222 -15.66 10.44 0.80
CA ALA A 222 -16.15 10.52 -0.58
C ALA A 222 -15.11 11.15 -1.54
N ASP A 223 -14.40 12.21 -1.12
CA ASP A 223 -13.33 12.80 -1.94
C ASP A 223 -12.17 11.82 -2.12
N ILE A 224 -11.76 11.11 -1.05
CA ILE A 224 -10.78 10.03 -1.14
C ILE A 224 -11.25 8.95 -2.12
N GLY A 225 -12.51 8.51 -2.01
CA GLY A 225 -13.10 7.50 -2.88
C GLY A 225 -13.07 7.90 -4.35
N ARG A 226 -13.49 9.13 -4.67
CA ARG A 226 -13.45 9.67 -6.03
C ARG A 226 -12.03 9.65 -6.60
N ARG A 227 -11.05 10.17 -5.86
CA ARG A 227 -9.65 10.23 -6.31
C ARG A 227 -9.03 8.84 -6.51
N ARG A 228 -9.39 7.88 -5.67
CA ARG A 228 -8.99 6.48 -5.87
C ARG A 228 -9.60 5.88 -7.13
N LEU A 229 -10.86 6.19 -7.42
CA LEU A 229 -11.51 5.74 -8.66
C LEU A 229 -10.86 6.36 -9.90
N GLU A 230 -10.52 7.65 -9.86
CA GLU A 230 -9.74 8.31 -10.92
C GLU A 230 -8.39 7.62 -11.14
N PHE A 231 -7.66 7.33 -10.06
CA PHE A 231 -6.38 6.62 -10.13
C PHE A 231 -6.51 5.23 -10.77
N ARG A 232 -7.56 4.49 -10.44
CA ARG A 232 -7.84 3.17 -11.03
C ARG A 232 -8.06 3.24 -12.54
N GLY A 233 -8.56 4.37 -13.05
CA GLY A 233 -8.68 4.62 -14.50
C GLY A 233 -7.35 4.54 -15.25
N TRP A 234 -6.21 4.66 -14.56
CA TRP A 234 -4.87 4.57 -15.13
C TRP A 234 -4.22 3.18 -15.02
N LEU A 235 -4.89 2.22 -14.37
CA LEU A 235 -4.37 0.88 -14.17
C LEU A 235 -4.82 -0.04 -15.30
N ASP A 236 -3.91 -0.90 -15.76
CA ASP A 236 -4.28 -2.02 -16.63
C ASP A 236 -5.03 -3.10 -15.82
N GLU A 237 -5.74 -3.97 -16.55
CA GLU A 237 -6.53 -5.06 -15.97
C GLU A 237 -5.70 -5.99 -15.07
N GLN A 238 -4.48 -6.32 -15.47
CA GLN A 238 -3.64 -7.24 -14.71
C GLN A 238 -3.18 -6.60 -13.39
N THR A 239 -2.84 -5.32 -13.41
CA THR A 239 -2.47 -4.54 -12.23
C THR A 239 -3.65 -4.39 -11.26
N GLU A 240 -4.88 -4.25 -11.75
CA GLU A 240 -6.10 -4.29 -10.92
C GLU A 240 -6.27 -5.66 -10.25
N ILE A 241 -6.10 -6.76 -11.00
CA ILE A 241 -6.17 -8.12 -10.45
C ILE A 241 -5.09 -8.32 -9.37
N ASP A 242 -3.87 -7.84 -9.62
CA ASP A 242 -2.75 -7.90 -8.66
C ASP A 242 -3.10 -7.17 -7.36
N PHE A 243 -3.66 -5.96 -7.47
CA PHE A 243 -4.11 -5.17 -6.32
C PHE A 243 -5.16 -5.92 -5.49
N HIS A 244 -6.18 -6.49 -6.14
CA HIS A 244 -7.21 -7.26 -5.46
C HIS A 244 -6.66 -8.52 -4.78
N ALA A 245 -5.70 -9.20 -5.41
CA ALA A 245 -5.03 -10.37 -4.83
C ALA A 245 -4.21 -9.98 -3.59
N SER A 246 -3.42 -8.90 -3.67
CA SER A 246 -2.65 -8.37 -2.54
C SER A 246 -3.53 -7.97 -1.37
N LEU A 247 -4.63 -7.26 -1.65
CA LEU A 247 -5.54 -6.83 -0.59
C LEU A 247 -6.21 -8.03 0.10
N ARG A 248 -6.61 -9.07 -0.64
CA ARG A 248 -7.15 -10.30 -0.05
C ARG A 248 -6.16 -10.95 0.92
N MET A 249 -4.92 -11.15 0.48
CA MET A 249 -3.87 -11.75 1.32
C MET A 249 -3.58 -10.89 2.57
N LEU A 250 -3.54 -9.56 2.43
CA LEU A 250 -3.36 -8.66 3.58
C LEU A 250 -4.54 -8.67 4.55
N ARG A 251 -5.77 -8.83 4.06
CA ARG A 251 -6.95 -8.95 4.92
C ARG A 251 -6.89 -10.20 5.78
N GLU A 252 -6.50 -11.33 5.20
CA GLU A 252 -6.31 -12.58 5.94
C GLU A 252 -5.25 -12.41 7.04
N LEU A 253 -4.11 -11.76 6.75
CA LEU A 253 -3.11 -11.45 7.77
C LEU A 253 -3.63 -10.51 8.86
N MET A 254 -4.36 -9.46 8.48
CA MET A 254 -4.95 -8.52 9.42
C MET A 254 -5.95 -9.21 10.34
N GLU A 255 -6.83 -10.06 9.80
CA GLU A 255 -7.79 -10.82 10.60
C GLU A 255 -7.09 -11.72 11.62
N ARG A 256 -6.05 -12.45 11.22
CA ARG A 256 -5.24 -13.28 12.14
C ARG A 256 -4.58 -12.44 13.24
N MET A 257 -4.01 -11.29 12.87
CA MET A 257 -3.39 -10.37 13.82
C MET A 257 -4.43 -9.81 14.81
N LEU A 258 -5.62 -9.46 14.35
CA LEU A 258 -6.71 -8.95 15.18
C LEU A 258 -7.30 -10.03 16.10
N LEU A 259 -7.43 -11.27 15.63
CA LEU A 259 -7.82 -12.40 16.46
C LEU A 259 -6.81 -12.65 17.59
N ARG A 260 -5.51 -12.47 17.30
CA ARG A 260 -4.44 -12.72 18.26
C ARG A 260 -4.22 -11.58 19.26
N HIS A 261 -4.27 -10.34 18.79
CA HIS A 261 -3.87 -9.15 19.57
C HIS A 261 -5.02 -8.19 19.88
N GLY A 262 -6.21 -8.44 19.34
CA GLY A 262 -7.37 -7.59 19.53
C GLY A 262 -8.04 -7.73 20.90
N PRO A 263 -8.98 -6.82 21.21
CA PRO A 263 -9.90 -6.96 22.32
C PRO A 263 -10.69 -8.28 22.29
N LYS A 264 -11.10 -8.80 23.45
CA LYS A 264 -11.87 -10.07 23.54
C LYS A 264 -13.23 -10.01 22.84
N ASP A 265 -13.82 -8.82 22.75
CA ASP A 265 -15.09 -8.51 22.09
C ASP A 265 -14.93 -8.23 20.59
N TRP A 266 -13.70 -8.28 20.07
CA TRP A 266 -13.47 -8.20 18.63
C TRP A 266 -14.09 -9.41 17.92
N HIS A 267 -14.78 -9.15 16.83
CA HIS A 267 -15.39 -10.16 15.98
C HIS A 267 -15.18 -9.83 14.52
N ARG A 268 -15.12 -10.87 13.68
CA ARG A 268 -15.04 -10.71 12.24
C ARG A 268 -16.31 -10.05 11.73
N ASP A 269 -16.14 -9.00 10.95
CA ASP A 269 -17.26 -8.34 10.28
C ASP A 269 -17.75 -9.22 9.12
N ALA A 270 -18.89 -9.90 9.32
CA ALA A 270 -19.45 -10.84 8.35
C ALA A 270 -19.82 -10.18 7.00
N LYS A 271 -20.06 -8.87 6.98
CA LYS A 271 -20.35 -8.09 5.77
C LYS A 271 -19.04 -7.56 5.17
N ASN A 272 -18.34 -8.46 4.50
CA ASN A 272 -16.94 -8.34 4.06
C ASN A 272 -16.64 -7.17 3.10
N GLU A 273 -17.67 -6.63 2.44
CA GLU A 273 -17.54 -5.65 1.35
C GLU A 273 -17.26 -4.21 1.84
N TYR A 274 -17.58 -3.91 3.11
CA TYR A 274 -17.37 -2.58 3.72
C TYR A 274 -16.55 -2.67 5.02
N SER A 275 -15.69 -3.70 5.11
CA SER A 275 -15.01 -4.02 6.35
C SER A 275 -14.07 -2.88 6.78
N VAL A 276 -14.08 -2.57 8.07
CA VAL A 276 -13.15 -1.61 8.68
C VAL A 276 -11.69 -2.00 8.39
N ILE A 277 -11.42 -3.30 8.21
CA ILE A 277 -10.13 -3.82 7.76
C ILE A 277 -9.74 -3.26 6.40
N SER A 278 -10.61 -3.33 5.40
CA SER A 278 -10.31 -2.84 4.04
C SER A 278 -10.08 -1.33 4.04
N TRP A 279 -10.93 -0.58 4.75
CA TRP A 279 -10.75 0.85 4.97
C TRP A 279 -9.38 1.16 5.60
N PHE A 280 -9.01 0.42 6.64
CA PHE A 280 -7.78 0.60 7.37
C PHE A 280 -6.55 0.33 6.50
N LEU A 281 -6.51 -0.82 5.83
CA LEU A 281 -5.41 -1.24 4.95
C LEU A 281 -5.18 -0.25 3.81
N LEU A 282 -6.25 0.25 3.19
CA LEU A 282 -6.17 1.24 2.11
C LEU A 282 -5.62 2.60 2.56
N LYS A 283 -5.51 2.84 3.86
CA LYS A 283 -4.95 4.08 4.44
C LYS A 283 -3.56 3.90 5.05
N GLN A 284 -3.04 2.69 5.12
CA GLN A 284 -1.75 2.46 5.78
C GLN A 284 -0.57 2.83 4.88
N PRO A 285 0.38 3.66 5.36
CA PRO A 285 1.63 3.88 4.65
C PRO A 285 2.49 2.60 4.64
N PRO A 286 3.43 2.45 3.69
CA PRO A 286 4.28 1.26 3.57
C PRO A 286 4.97 0.86 4.88
N ARG A 287 5.49 1.85 5.62
CA ARG A 287 6.18 1.62 6.90
C ARG A 287 5.26 1.06 7.99
N SER A 288 3.99 1.49 8.02
CA SER A 288 3.02 0.94 8.97
C SER A 288 2.67 -0.51 8.62
N LEU A 289 2.52 -0.83 7.34
CA LEU A 289 2.29 -2.22 6.89
C LEU A 289 3.49 -3.11 7.23
N ALA A 290 4.71 -2.64 6.99
CA ALA A 290 5.93 -3.34 7.40
C ALA A 290 5.98 -3.58 8.90
N LYS A 291 5.71 -2.54 9.71
CA LYS A 291 5.67 -2.67 11.18
C LYS A 291 4.59 -3.67 11.62
N LEU A 292 3.43 -3.70 10.99
CA LEU A 292 2.34 -4.62 11.35
C LEU A 292 2.63 -6.08 10.99
N PHE A 293 3.19 -6.32 9.80
CA PHE A 293 3.23 -7.66 9.23
C PHE A 293 4.63 -8.27 9.14
N LEU A 294 5.70 -7.49 9.27
CA LEU A 294 7.08 -8.02 9.24
C LEU A 294 7.75 -8.04 10.63
N SER A 295 7.25 -7.27 11.60
CA SER A 295 7.76 -7.32 12.97
C SER A 295 7.32 -8.59 13.69
N SER A 296 8.15 -9.08 14.62
CA SER A 296 7.82 -10.24 15.45
C SER A 296 6.50 -10.00 16.19
N GLN A 297 5.51 -10.84 15.90
CA GLN A 297 4.22 -10.80 16.59
C GLN A 297 4.30 -11.39 18.00
N ASN A 298 5.35 -12.15 18.31
CA ASN A 298 5.53 -12.81 19.60
C ASN A 298 5.96 -11.81 20.70
N ASP A 299 6.66 -10.74 20.31
CA ASP A 299 7.23 -9.76 21.25
C ASP A 299 6.16 -8.89 21.94
N CYS A 300 4.91 -8.92 21.46
CA CYS A 300 3.77 -8.25 22.10
C CYS A 300 3.04 -9.10 23.15
N CYS A 301 3.43 -10.37 23.32
CA CYS A 301 2.67 -11.38 24.05
C CYS A 301 3.35 -11.87 25.34
N GLU A 302 4.29 -11.11 25.91
CA GLU A 302 4.64 -11.32 27.33
C GLU A 302 3.42 -10.93 28.18
N LEU A 303 2.57 -11.92 28.42
CA LEU A 303 1.53 -11.88 29.43
C LEU A 303 2.25 -11.76 30.77
N ASP A 304 2.37 -10.54 31.29
CA ASP A 304 2.78 -10.37 32.68
C ASP A 304 1.66 -10.95 33.56
N VAL A 305 1.84 -12.21 33.98
CA VAL A 305 0.87 -13.02 34.73
C VAL A 305 0.53 -12.37 36.08
N LYS A 306 1.24 -11.31 36.49
CA LYS A 306 1.06 -10.61 37.76
C LYS A 306 0.37 -9.25 37.68
N ALA A 307 -0.08 -8.78 36.51
CA ALA A 307 -0.80 -7.51 36.42
C ALA A 307 -2.30 -7.69 36.72
N THR A 308 -2.64 -7.79 38.01
CA THR A 308 -4.01 -7.92 38.52
C THR A 308 -4.82 -6.62 38.51
N ASP A 309 -4.31 -5.54 37.94
CA ASP A 309 -5.02 -4.26 37.85
C ASP A 309 -4.74 -3.60 36.51
N CYS A 310 -5.81 -3.22 35.80
CA CYS A 310 -5.96 -2.22 34.72
C CYS A 310 -4.70 -1.63 34.03
N GLY A 311 -3.68 -2.45 33.77
CA GLY A 311 -2.38 -2.04 33.26
C GLY A 311 -2.40 -2.05 31.74
N VAL A 312 -2.24 -0.88 31.15
CA VAL A 312 -2.14 -0.66 29.70
C VAL A 312 -1.22 -1.70 29.07
N ARG A 313 -1.78 -2.63 28.28
CA ARG A 313 -0.98 -3.52 27.43
C ARG A 313 -0.07 -2.65 26.57
N LYS A 314 1.24 -2.68 26.82
CA LYS A 314 2.24 -1.98 26.00
C LYS A 314 2.44 -2.78 24.70
N CYS A 315 1.42 -2.77 23.83
CA CYS A 315 1.47 -3.43 22.54
C CYS A 315 2.39 -2.66 21.60
N HIS A 316 3.43 -3.31 21.06
CA HIS A 316 4.33 -2.73 20.04
C HIS A 316 3.57 -2.26 18.78
N PHE A 317 2.39 -2.84 18.54
CA PHE A 317 1.49 -2.50 17.43
C PHE A 317 0.42 -1.47 17.80
N SER A 318 0.46 -0.86 18.99
CA SER A 318 -0.50 0.18 19.41
C SER A 318 -0.54 1.34 18.41
N ASP A 319 0.61 1.94 18.06
CA ASP A 319 0.60 3.10 17.14
C ASP A 319 -0.13 2.86 15.79
N PRO A 320 0.14 1.76 15.05
CA PRO A 320 -0.60 1.50 13.81
C PRO A 320 -2.04 1.03 14.05
N LEU A 321 -2.33 0.25 15.10
CA LEU A 321 -3.66 -0.28 15.36
C LEU A 321 -4.60 0.70 16.08
N ASP A 322 -4.10 1.76 16.70
CA ASP A 322 -4.92 2.75 17.39
C ASP A 322 -5.98 3.37 16.48
N ASN A 323 -5.61 3.65 15.23
CA ASN A 323 -6.54 4.15 14.22
C ASN A 323 -7.58 3.09 13.84
N TYR A 324 -7.20 1.82 13.78
CA TYR A 324 -8.14 0.72 13.59
C TYR A 324 -9.11 0.62 14.78
N TRP A 325 -8.63 0.67 16.03
CA TRP A 325 -9.48 0.54 17.22
C TRP A 325 -10.41 1.73 17.40
N LYS A 326 -9.93 2.96 17.17
CA LYS A 326 -10.76 4.16 17.12
C LYS A 326 -11.82 4.07 16.03
N ALA A 327 -11.51 3.36 14.94
CA ALA A 327 -12.46 3.13 13.87
C ALA A 327 -13.47 2.02 14.25
N TRP A 328 -13.01 0.94 14.86
CA TRP A 328 -13.84 -0.19 15.25
C TRP A 328 -14.82 0.16 16.37
N LYS A 329 -14.44 1.01 17.33
CA LYS A 329 -15.30 1.45 18.44
C LYS A 329 -16.37 2.47 18.00
N ASN A 330 -17.54 2.37 18.62
CA ASN A 330 -18.61 3.37 18.53
C ASN A 330 -18.17 4.70 19.17
N VAL A 331 -18.73 5.83 18.71
CA VAL A 331 -18.57 7.13 19.40
C VAL A 331 -19.79 7.35 20.28
N PRO A 332 -19.62 7.42 21.61
CA PRO A 332 -20.72 7.58 22.55
C PRO A 332 -21.55 8.84 22.26
N ASP A 333 -20.88 9.96 21.99
CA ASP A 333 -21.49 11.30 21.89
C ASP A 333 -22.34 11.54 20.63
N LEU A 334 -22.44 10.55 19.74
CA LEU A 334 -23.22 10.64 18.50
C LEU A 334 -24.44 9.71 18.49
N GLY A 335 -24.73 9.07 19.62
CA GLY A 335 -25.86 8.14 19.77
C GLY A 335 -25.73 6.92 18.87
N CYS A 336 -24.57 6.64 18.30
CA CYS A 336 -24.41 5.76 17.14
C CYS A 336 -24.26 4.28 17.47
N GLN A 337 -24.74 3.85 18.64
CA GLN A 337 -24.50 2.51 19.16
C GLN A 337 -25.08 1.39 18.27
N ASP A 338 -26.06 1.70 17.39
CA ASP A 338 -26.67 0.76 16.42
C ASP A 338 -26.92 1.38 15.02
N CYS A 339 -26.34 2.55 14.74
CA CYS A 339 -26.65 3.35 13.54
C CYS A 339 -25.87 2.91 12.27
N ASP A 340 -24.77 2.16 12.45
CA ASP A 340 -23.77 1.80 11.43
C ASP A 340 -23.20 2.97 10.58
N CYS A 341 -23.46 4.22 10.96
CA CYS A 341 -23.21 5.41 10.14
C CYS A 341 -21.71 5.62 9.85
N LYS A 342 -20.84 5.31 10.82
CA LYS A 342 -19.38 5.38 10.60
C LYS A 342 -18.90 4.35 9.58
N ARG A 343 -19.46 3.14 9.61
CA ARG A 343 -19.12 2.11 8.65
C ARG A 343 -19.61 2.49 7.26
N ARG A 344 -20.85 3.01 7.16
CA ARG A 344 -21.41 3.56 5.91
C ARG A 344 -20.53 4.68 5.36
N VAL A 345 -20.15 5.66 6.18
CA VAL A 345 -19.23 6.75 5.78
C VAL A 345 -17.89 6.22 5.27
N ARG A 346 -17.27 5.24 5.94
CA ARG A 346 -16.01 4.64 5.48
C ARG A 346 -16.17 3.91 4.16
N SER A 347 -17.34 3.28 3.93
CA SER A 347 -17.63 2.62 2.67
C SER A 347 -17.53 3.58 1.49
N TRP A 348 -17.71 4.89 1.68
CA TRP A 348 -17.63 5.88 0.61
C TRP A 348 -16.22 6.03 0.04
N SER A 349 -15.16 5.68 0.78
CA SER A 349 -13.78 5.62 0.25
C SER A 349 -13.34 4.22 -0.18
N VAL A 350 -14.02 3.18 0.32
CA VAL A 350 -13.70 1.76 0.04
C VAL A 350 -14.44 1.26 -1.21
N LYS A 351 -15.74 1.56 -1.34
CA LYS A 351 -16.58 1.14 -2.47
C LYS A 351 -15.96 1.56 -3.81
N PRO A 352 -15.55 2.82 -4.02
CA PRO A 352 -14.96 3.20 -5.31
C PRO A 352 -13.61 2.55 -5.57
N ALA A 353 -12.89 2.17 -4.51
CA ALA A 353 -11.61 1.48 -4.64
C ALA A 353 -11.76 -0.01 -4.99
N LEU A 354 -12.86 -0.67 -4.59
CA LEU A 354 -12.97 -2.14 -4.62
C LEU A 354 -14.20 -2.71 -5.36
N ILE A 355 -15.33 -2.01 -5.39
CA ILE A 355 -16.66 -2.59 -5.70
C ILE A 355 -17.44 -1.75 -6.72
N ASP A 356 -16.75 -0.92 -7.51
CA ASP A 356 -17.38 -0.39 -8.72
C ASP A 356 -17.73 -1.53 -9.69
N ALA A 357 -18.45 -1.23 -10.78
CA ALA A 357 -18.98 -2.25 -11.68
C ALA A 357 -17.90 -3.24 -12.16
N ARG A 358 -16.68 -2.76 -12.41
CA ARG A 358 -15.52 -3.56 -12.84
C ARG A 358 -14.72 -4.15 -11.66
N GLY A 359 -14.69 -3.49 -10.51
CA GLY A 359 -13.97 -3.96 -9.30
C GLY A 359 -14.47 -5.32 -8.80
N ARG A 360 -15.76 -5.61 -8.94
CA ARG A 360 -16.30 -6.95 -8.64
C ARG A 360 -15.73 -8.03 -9.56
N GLU A 361 -15.48 -7.71 -10.83
CA GLU A 361 -14.91 -8.64 -11.81
C GLU A 361 -13.43 -8.90 -11.49
N PHE A 362 -12.66 -7.84 -11.22
CA PHE A 362 -11.26 -7.96 -10.80
C PHE A 362 -11.11 -8.75 -9.50
N ASN A 363 -12.02 -8.54 -8.53
CA ASN A 363 -12.02 -9.32 -7.28
C ASN A 363 -12.28 -10.82 -7.53
N ARG A 364 -13.16 -11.18 -8.46
CA ARG A 364 -13.40 -12.58 -8.86
C ARG A 364 -12.20 -13.16 -9.62
N ALA A 365 -11.57 -12.37 -10.49
CA ALA A 365 -10.36 -12.78 -11.20
C ALA A 365 -9.19 -13.01 -10.23
N ALA A 366 -9.01 -12.13 -9.24
CA ALA A 366 -8.02 -12.31 -8.18
C ALA A 366 -8.27 -13.59 -7.36
N GLU A 367 -9.53 -13.90 -7.04
CA GLU A 367 -9.89 -15.14 -6.36
C GLU A 367 -9.53 -16.38 -7.18
N ARG A 368 -9.88 -16.39 -8.47
CA ARG A 368 -9.52 -17.47 -9.38
C ARG A 368 -8.01 -17.65 -9.46
N TYR A 369 -7.28 -16.55 -9.60
CA TYR A 369 -5.82 -16.58 -9.65
C TYR A 369 -5.20 -17.13 -8.35
N LEU A 370 -5.64 -16.67 -7.17
CA LEU A 370 -5.15 -17.19 -5.90
C LEU A 370 -5.42 -18.69 -5.73
N ARG A 371 -6.59 -19.17 -6.17
CA ARG A 371 -6.91 -20.62 -6.18
C ARG A 371 -6.00 -21.40 -7.11
N GLU A 372 -5.78 -20.90 -8.32
CA GLU A 372 -4.89 -21.52 -9.29
C GLU A 372 -3.46 -21.62 -8.75
N MET A 373 -2.94 -20.54 -8.18
CA MET A 373 -1.59 -20.52 -7.60
C MET A 373 -1.48 -21.45 -6.39
N TRP A 374 -2.53 -21.55 -5.56
CA TRP A 374 -2.59 -22.53 -4.49
C TRP A 374 -2.46 -23.96 -5.01
N SER A 375 -3.23 -24.31 -6.05
CA SER A 375 -3.16 -25.63 -6.69
C SER A 375 -1.82 -25.90 -7.34
N GLN A 376 -1.22 -24.91 -8.01
CA GLN A 376 0.11 -25.04 -8.60
C GLN A 376 1.20 -25.16 -7.54
N ARG A 377 1.05 -24.47 -6.40
CA ARG A 377 1.98 -24.58 -5.26
C ARG A 377 1.92 -25.95 -4.63
N HIS A 378 0.75 -26.59 -4.54
CA HIS A 378 0.58 -27.92 -3.92
C HIS A 378 0.32 -29.00 -4.99
N VAL A 379 1.32 -29.26 -5.83
CA VAL A 379 1.30 -30.23 -6.93
C VAL A 379 0.88 -31.64 -6.48
N GLY A 380 1.22 -32.03 -5.24
CA GLY A 380 0.84 -33.32 -4.65
C GLY A 380 -0.66 -33.52 -4.40
N LEU A 381 -1.35 -32.47 -3.96
CA LEU A 381 -2.79 -32.52 -3.71
C LEU A 381 -3.55 -32.77 -5.03
N HIS A 382 -3.09 -32.15 -6.12
CA HIS A 382 -3.71 -32.35 -7.43
C HIS A 382 -3.52 -33.78 -7.93
N ARG A 383 -2.35 -34.41 -7.71
CA ARG A 383 -2.16 -35.84 -8.01
C ARG A 383 -3.04 -36.73 -7.15
N ALA A 384 -3.17 -36.48 -5.84
CA ALA A 384 -4.06 -37.24 -4.96
C ALA A 384 -5.54 -37.19 -5.40
N PHE A 385 -6.03 -36.01 -5.83
CA PHE A 385 -7.39 -35.85 -6.34
C PHE A 385 -7.59 -36.43 -7.76
N THR A 386 -6.57 -36.41 -8.62
CA THR A 386 -6.68 -36.89 -10.01
C THR A 386 -6.39 -38.39 -10.15
N MET A 387 -5.62 -38.98 -9.22
CA MET A 387 -5.26 -40.41 -9.22
C MET A 387 -6.16 -41.29 -8.34
N GLY A 388 -7.22 -40.74 -7.73
CA GLY A 388 -8.21 -41.55 -7.01
C GLY A 388 -7.64 -42.34 -5.83
N VAL A 389 -6.62 -41.84 -5.15
CA VAL A 389 -6.06 -42.50 -3.94
C VAL A 389 -6.89 -42.08 -2.72
N PHE A 390 -8.18 -42.43 -2.76
CA PHE A 390 -9.01 -42.66 -1.58
C PHE A 390 -9.41 -44.14 -1.59
N THR A 391 -8.43 -45.04 -1.71
CA THR A 391 -8.62 -46.42 -1.27
C THR A 391 -8.51 -46.45 0.24
N THR A 392 -9.68 -46.49 0.87
CA THR A 392 -10.02 -47.30 2.05
C THR A 392 -8.82 -47.86 2.83
N ILE A 393 -8.53 -47.27 3.99
CA ILE A 393 -7.96 -48.03 5.11
C ILE A 393 -9.01 -48.00 6.21
N ILE A 394 -9.98 -48.89 6.07
CA ILE A 394 -10.59 -49.55 7.22
C ILE A 394 -9.81 -50.85 7.36
N GLY A 395 -9.05 -50.95 8.45
CA GLY A 395 -8.37 -52.15 8.92
C GLY A 395 -8.31 -52.06 10.42
#